data_AF-A0A7K2M580-F1
#
_entry.id   AF-A0A7K2M580-F1
#
_cell.length_a   1.000
_cell.length_b   1.000
_cell.length_c   1.000
_cell.angle_alpha   90.00
_cell.angle_beta   90.00
_cell.angle_gamma   90.00
#
_symmetry.space_group_name_H-M   'P 1'
#
loop_
_entity.id
_entity.type
_entity.pdbx_description
1 polymer ?
#
loop_
_entity_poly.entity_id
_entity_poly.type
_entity_poly.pdbx_seq_one_letter_code
_entity_poly.pdbx_strand_id
1 'polypeptide(L)'
;RFRSACLPRLAGLGHPAHVALTFDDGPDPASTPRFLDELDRLGVRATFFVLGESVVRHPELTRDIAGRGHELGVHGWTHSRPWLPAPGRDLRETARAVRAVHEVTGTHPVWYRPPYGILTGGRWAAARRLGLRPVLWTAWGRDWTA
;
A
#
# COMPACT_ATOMS: atom_id res chain seq x y z
N ARG A 1 18.80 4.15 -9.56
CA ARG A 1 19.55 5.32 -10.07
C ARG A 1 18.73 6.12 -11.08
N PHE A 2 18.30 5.54 -12.22
CA PHE A 2 17.41 6.25 -13.17
C PHE A 2 16.08 6.72 -12.56
N ARG A 3 15.32 5.82 -11.90
CA ARG A 3 14.02 6.15 -11.27
C ARG A 3 14.13 7.31 -10.27
N SER A 4 15.15 7.31 -9.43
CA SER A 4 15.40 8.36 -8.44
C SER A 4 15.73 9.72 -9.06
N ALA A 5 16.39 9.73 -10.23
CA ALA A 5 16.75 10.95 -10.93
C ALA A 5 15.57 11.54 -11.74
N CYS A 6 14.82 10.70 -12.46
CA CYS A 6 13.78 11.16 -13.38
C CYS A 6 12.38 11.19 -12.76
N LEU A 7 12.10 10.36 -11.75
CA LEU A 7 10.80 10.21 -11.11
C LEU A 7 10.93 10.14 -9.58
N PRO A 8 11.50 11.17 -8.92
CA PRO A 8 11.87 11.11 -7.50
C PRO A 8 10.67 10.82 -6.58
N ARG A 9 9.51 11.43 -6.84
CA ARG A 9 8.29 11.17 -6.07
C ARG A 9 7.80 9.73 -6.20
N LEU A 10 7.84 9.15 -7.41
CA LEU A 10 7.51 7.74 -7.62
C LEU A 10 8.50 6.82 -6.90
N ALA A 11 9.78 7.21 -6.87
CA ALA A 11 10.81 6.45 -6.17
C ALA A 11 10.63 6.42 -4.65
N GLY A 12 9.77 7.28 -4.09
CA GLY A 12 9.62 7.45 -2.65
C GLY A 12 10.61 8.46 -2.05
N LEU A 13 11.23 9.32 -2.87
CA LEU A 13 12.08 10.41 -2.36
C LEU A 13 11.19 11.54 -1.83
N GLY A 14 11.25 11.74 -0.52
CA GLY A 14 10.61 12.83 0.20
C GLY A 14 11.61 13.90 0.64
N HIS A 15 11.24 14.63 1.69
CA HIS A 15 12.12 15.61 2.32
C HIS A 15 13.32 14.91 3.00
N PRO A 16 14.56 15.40 2.86
CA PRO A 16 15.77 14.70 3.33
C PRO A 16 15.83 14.51 4.85
N ALA A 17 15.16 15.36 5.63
CA ALA A 17 15.07 15.25 7.08
C ALA A 17 13.96 14.30 7.59
N HIS A 18 13.26 13.59 6.70
CA HIS A 18 12.13 12.73 7.06
C HIS A 18 12.29 11.31 6.53
N VAL A 19 11.74 10.36 7.28
CA VAL A 19 11.60 8.96 6.87
C VAL A 19 10.13 8.57 7.03
N ALA A 20 9.59 7.85 6.05
CA ALA A 20 8.26 7.26 6.11
C ALA A 20 8.40 5.74 6.28
N LEU A 21 7.84 5.20 7.37
CA LEU A 21 7.69 3.77 7.57
C LEU A 21 6.45 3.30 6.80
N THR A 22 6.62 2.25 6.01
CA THR A 22 5.53 1.68 5.22
C THR A 22 5.57 0.17 5.23
N PHE A 23 4.41 -0.47 5.35
CA PHE A 23 4.25 -1.92 5.37
C PHE A 23 3.33 -2.36 4.24
N ASP A 24 3.66 -3.46 3.56
CA ASP A 24 2.88 -4.01 2.44
C ASP A 24 2.16 -5.30 2.86
N ASP A 25 1.27 -5.79 1.99
CA ASP A 25 0.59 -7.11 2.04
C ASP A 25 -0.44 -7.35 3.16
N GLY A 26 -0.47 -6.49 4.18
CA GLY A 26 -1.43 -6.59 5.29
C GLY A 26 -2.90 -6.26 4.91
N PRO A 27 -3.82 -6.27 5.89
CA PRO A 27 -3.60 -6.71 7.27
C PRO A 27 -3.46 -8.23 7.38
N ASP A 28 -2.50 -8.66 8.19
CA ASP A 28 -2.27 -10.05 8.56
C ASP A 28 -2.43 -10.21 10.08
N PRO A 29 -3.28 -11.13 10.57
CA PRO A 29 -3.63 -11.23 11.98
C PRO A 29 -2.46 -11.70 12.87
N ALA A 30 -1.42 -12.31 12.32
CA ALA A 30 -0.28 -12.77 13.09
C ALA A 30 0.77 -11.66 13.32
N SER A 31 0.98 -10.80 12.31
CA SER A 31 2.06 -9.81 12.28
C SER A 31 1.60 -8.38 12.48
N THR A 32 0.48 -7.98 11.88
CA THR A 32 0.00 -6.58 11.92
C THR A 32 -0.22 -6.06 13.34
N PRO A 33 -0.85 -6.81 14.28
CA PRO A 33 -0.99 -6.33 15.66
C PRO A 33 0.35 -6.01 16.33
N ARG A 34 1.39 -6.81 16.07
CA ARG A 34 2.73 -6.61 16.64
C ARG A 34 3.37 -5.33 16.13
N PHE A 35 3.19 -5.02 14.85
CA PHE A 35 3.65 -3.74 14.29
C PHE A 35 2.88 -2.57 14.90
N LEU A 36 1.56 -2.66 15.04
CA LEU A 36 0.75 -1.60 15.64
C LEU A 36 1.20 -1.30 17.08
N ASP A 37 1.37 -2.33 17.90
CA ASP A 37 1.79 -2.17 19.29
C ASP A 37 3.18 -1.53 19.41
N GLU A 38 4.11 -1.90 18.53
CA GLU A 38 5.47 -1.32 18.52
C GLU A 38 5.47 0.12 18.01
N LEU A 39 4.65 0.45 16.99
CA LEU A 39 4.49 1.82 16.50
C LEU A 39 3.88 2.73 17.59
N ASP A 40 2.90 2.23 18.34
CA ASP A 40 2.31 2.93 19.49
C ASP A 40 3.36 3.16 20.59
N ARG A 41 4.15 2.13 20.94
CA ARG A 41 5.23 2.23 21.93
C ARG A 41 6.26 3.30 21.55
N LEU A 42 6.55 3.42 20.26
CA LEU A 42 7.50 4.39 19.71
C LEU A 42 6.86 5.77 19.46
N GLY A 43 5.53 5.90 19.55
CA GLY A 43 4.80 7.14 19.27
C GLY A 43 4.88 7.58 17.80
N VAL A 44 5.00 6.63 16.87
CA VAL A 44 5.16 6.91 15.44
C VAL A 44 3.97 6.42 14.62
N ARG A 45 3.66 7.15 13.53
CA ARG A 45 2.67 6.72 12.53
C ARG A 45 3.36 6.14 11.30
N ALA A 46 2.61 5.35 10.54
CA ALA A 46 3.10 4.66 9.36
C ALA A 46 2.00 4.58 8.29
N THR A 47 2.37 4.20 7.07
CA THR A 47 1.42 3.92 5.98
C THR A 47 1.36 2.42 5.72
N PHE A 48 0.18 1.82 5.77
CA PHE A 48 -0.04 0.40 5.46
C PHE A 48 -0.64 0.28 4.05
N PHE A 49 0.09 -0.33 3.12
CA PHE A 49 -0.38 -0.68 1.79
C PHE A 49 -1.08 -2.04 1.84
N VAL A 50 -2.41 -2.00 1.94
CA VAL A 50 -3.20 -3.20 2.19
C VAL A 50 -3.69 -3.88 0.91
N LEU A 51 -3.81 -5.21 0.95
CA LEU A 51 -4.47 -5.98 -0.09
C LEU A 51 -5.98 -5.97 0.12
N GLY A 52 -6.74 -5.75 -0.95
CA GLY A 52 -8.20 -5.74 -0.87
C GLY A 52 -8.79 -7.05 -0.35
N GLU A 53 -8.20 -8.20 -0.69
CA GLU A 53 -8.60 -9.50 -0.13
C GLU A 53 -8.39 -9.56 1.40
N SER A 54 -7.24 -9.11 1.88
CA SER A 54 -6.91 -9.09 3.31
C SER A 54 -7.83 -8.15 4.09
N VAL A 55 -8.19 -6.99 3.51
CA VAL A 55 -9.15 -6.04 4.10
C VAL A 55 -10.52 -6.69 4.31
N VAL A 56 -11.02 -7.43 3.32
CA VAL A 56 -12.31 -8.14 3.43
C VAL A 56 -12.23 -9.28 4.45
N ARG A 57 -11.09 -9.98 4.52
CA ARG A 57 -10.90 -11.09 5.46
C ARG A 57 -10.74 -10.62 6.91
N HIS A 58 -10.14 -9.44 7.12
CA HIS A 58 -9.81 -8.91 8.44
C HIS A 58 -10.29 -7.44 8.60
N PRO A 59 -11.61 -7.20 8.54
CA PRO A 59 -12.15 -5.84 8.56
C PRO A 59 -11.89 -5.13 9.90
N GLU A 60 -12.02 -5.84 11.04
CA GLU A 60 -11.75 -5.25 12.35
C GLU A 60 -10.30 -4.81 12.51
N LEU A 61 -9.35 -5.62 12.04
CA LEU A 61 -7.94 -5.27 12.07
C LEU A 61 -7.63 -4.08 11.14
N THR A 62 -8.32 -3.98 10.00
CA THR A 62 -8.20 -2.81 9.11
C THR A 62 -8.73 -1.55 9.80
N ARG A 63 -9.84 -1.65 10.55
CA ARG A 63 -10.36 -0.53 11.36
C ARG A 63 -9.41 -0.17 12.49
N ASP A 64 -8.75 -1.13 13.12
CA ASP A 64 -7.75 -0.89 14.16
C ASP A 64 -6.57 -0.08 13.61
N ILE A 65 -6.02 -0.46 12.44
CA ILE A 65 -4.97 0.33 11.76
C ILE A 65 -5.41 1.80 11.58
N ALA A 66 -6.62 2.03 11.05
CA ALA A 66 -7.13 3.38 10.82
C ALA A 66 -7.47 4.13 12.13
N GLY A 67 -8.03 3.42 13.12
CA GLY A 67 -8.41 3.97 14.43
C GLY A 67 -7.20 4.39 15.27
N ARG A 68 -6.08 3.67 15.12
CA ARG A 68 -4.76 4.07 15.61
C ARG A 68 -4.09 5.10 14.68
N GLY A 69 -4.83 5.78 13.80
CA GLY A 69 -4.39 6.92 13.01
C GLY A 69 -3.22 6.68 12.06
N HIS A 70 -3.00 5.43 11.64
CA HIS A 70 -2.10 5.11 10.53
C HIS A 70 -2.79 5.40 9.19
N GLU A 71 -1.99 5.67 8.15
CA GLU A 71 -2.52 5.91 6.81
C GLU A 71 -2.72 4.60 6.05
N LEU A 72 -3.83 4.46 5.31
CA LEU A 72 -4.09 3.31 4.46
C LEU A 72 -3.84 3.65 2.98
N GLY A 73 -2.93 2.90 2.37
CA GLY A 73 -2.71 2.83 0.92
C GLY A 73 -3.22 1.51 0.36
N VAL A 74 -3.38 1.42 -0.96
CA VAL A 74 -3.80 0.16 -1.61
C VAL A 74 -2.63 -0.55 -2.29
N HIS A 75 -2.57 -1.88 -2.14
CA HIS A 75 -1.58 -2.76 -2.77
C HIS A 75 -2.18 -3.67 -3.85
N GLY A 76 -3.35 -3.30 -4.38
CA GLY A 76 -4.13 -4.14 -5.30
C GLY A 76 -5.08 -5.10 -4.57
N TRP A 77 -5.71 -6.02 -5.31
CA TRP A 77 -6.67 -6.96 -4.72
C TRP A 77 -5.98 -8.18 -4.10
N THR A 78 -5.09 -8.82 -4.86
CA THR A 78 -4.26 -9.97 -4.47
C THR A 78 -2.81 -9.70 -4.84
N HIS A 79 -1.86 -10.36 -4.16
CA HIS A 79 -0.43 -10.26 -4.48
C HIS A 79 -0.02 -11.10 -5.71
N SER A 80 -0.80 -11.01 -6.79
CA SER A 80 -0.60 -11.78 -8.02
C SER A 80 0.45 -11.13 -8.93
N ARG A 81 1.31 -11.98 -9.52
CA ARG A 81 2.29 -11.53 -10.52
C ARG A 81 1.57 -11.12 -11.81
N PRO A 82 1.87 -9.95 -12.39
CA PRO A 82 1.27 -9.51 -13.65
C PRO A 82 2.01 -10.15 -14.82
N TRP A 83 1.85 -11.47 -15.02
CA TRP A 83 2.52 -12.21 -16.10
C TRP A 83 2.20 -11.65 -17.49
N LEU A 84 0.99 -11.10 -17.66
CA LEU A 84 0.52 -10.47 -18.89
C LEU A 84 -0.14 -9.12 -18.59
N PRO A 85 0.04 -8.10 -19.44
CA PRO A 85 -0.68 -6.84 -19.31
C PRO A 85 -2.19 -7.07 -19.38
N ALA A 86 -2.92 -6.62 -18.36
CA ALA A 86 -4.38 -6.75 -18.31
C ALA A 86 -5.03 -5.45 -17.79
N PRO A 87 -5.01 -4.35 -18.56
CA PRO A 87 -5.41 -3.02 -18.07
C PRO A 87 -6.83 -2.97 -17.49
N GLY A 88 -7.78 -3.68 -18.10
CA GLY A 88 -9.16 -3.77 -17.59
C GLY A 88 -9.24 -4.51 -16.25
N ARG A 89 -8.41 -5.54 -16.05
CA ARG A 89 -8.31 -6.25 -14.77
C ARG A 89 -7.63 -5.37 -13.72
N ASP A 90 -6.49 -4.74 -14.07
CA ASP A 90 -5.75 -3.85 -13.18
C ASP A 90 -6.66 -2.74 -12.62
N LEU A 91 -7.47 -2.11 -13.49
CA LEU A 91 -8.45 -1.10 -13.07
C LEU A 91 -9.51 -1.67 -12.14
N ARG A 92 -10.14 -2.80 -12.50
CA ARG A 92 -11.19 -3.42 -11.67
C ARG A 92 -10.67 -3.83 -10.31
N GLU A 93 -9.52 -4.48 -10.24
CA GLU A 93 -8.94 -4.97 -8.99
C GLU A 93 -8.48 -3.83 -8.09
N THR A 94 -7.84 -2.80 -8.66
CA THR A 94 -7.44 -1.62 -7.89
C THR A 94 -8.67 -0.87 -7.37
N ALA A 95 -9.70 -0.66 -8.21
CA ALA A 95 -10.94 -0.01 -7.79
C ALA A 95 -11.67 -0.80 -6.70
N ARG A 96 -11.67 -2.13 -6.80
CA ARG A 96 -12.25 -3.03 -5.81
C ARG A 96 -11.53 -2.92 -4.46
N ALA A 97 -10.19 -2.85 -4.47
CA ALA A 97 -9.40 -2.68 -3.25
C ALA A 97 -9.67 -1.31 -2.58
N VAL A 98 -9.70 -0.22 -3.37
CA VAL A 98 -10.05 1.12 -2.87
C VAL A 98 -11.43 1.12 -2.21
N ARG A 99 -12.41 0.49 -2.86
CA ARG A 99 -13.77 0.39 -2.34
C ARG A 99 -13.81 -0.40 -1.02
N ALA A 100 -13.13 -1.54 -0.95
CA ALA A 100 -13.11 -2.35 0.27
C ALA A 100 -12.54 -1.57 1.46
N VAL A 101 -11.44 -0.81 1.26
CA VAL A 101 -10.90 0.05 2.33
C VAL A 101 -11.90 1.11 2.76
N HIS A 102 -12.54 1.78 1.80
CA HIS A 102 -13.54 2.81 2.08
C HIS A 102 -14.76 2.26 2.83
N GLU A 103 -15.30 1.12 2.40
CA GLU A 103 -16.46 0.49 3.05
C GLU A 103 -16.15 0.05 4.48
N VAL A 104 -14.93 -0.42 4.75
CA VAL A 104 -14.54 -0.91 6.09
C VAL A 104 -14.23 0.24 7.05
N THR A 105 -13.56 1.30 6.57
CA THR A 105 -12.94 2.33 7.44
C THR A 105 -13.50 3.74 7.25
N GLY A 106 -14.27 3.99 6.20
CA GLY A 106 -14.66 5.34 5.77
C GLY A 106 -13.52 6.14 5.12
N THR A 107 -12.28 5.64 5.12
CA THR A 107 -11.13 6.36 4.56
C THR A 107 -11.10 6.27 3.03
N HIS A 108 -10.54 7.28 2.37
CA HIS A 108 -10.30 7.27 0.93
C HIS A 108 -8.79 7.18 0.67
N PRO A 109 -8.26 5.99 0.32
CA PRO A 109 -6.86 5.82 0.02
C PRO A 109 -6.43 6.73 -1.14
N VAL A 110 -5.31 7.44 -0.97
CA VAL A 110 -4.70 8.26 -2.03
C VAL A 110 -3.43 7.64 -2.60
N TRP A 111 -2.87 6.63 -1.92
CA TRP A 111 -1.63 5.98 -2.31
C TRP A 111 -1.87 4.61 -2.92
N TYR A 112 -1.07 4.30 -3.93
CA TYR A 112 -1.00 2.98 -4.53
C TYR A 112 0.44 2.50 -4.55
N ARG A 113 0.68 1.26 -4.14
CA ARG A 113 1.95 0.58 -4.38
C ARG A 113 1.66 -0.68 -5.19
N PRO A 114 2.30 -0.91 -6.34
CA PRO A 114 2.05 -2.13 -7.11
C PRO A 114 2.73 -3.34 -6.47
N PRO A 115 2.09 -4.52 -6.45
CA PRO A 115 2.73 -5.78 -6.09
C PRO A 115 4.05 -6.00 -6.82
N TYR A 116 5.05 -6.47 -6.09
CA TYR A 116 6.43 -6.67 -6.56
C TYR A 116 7.14 -5.40 -7.06
N GLY A 117 6.57 -4.21 -6.85
CA GLY A 117 7.08 -2.97 -7.44
C GLY A 117 6.91 -2.87 -8.96
N ILE A 118 6.17 -3.80 -9.59
CA ILE A 118 6.00 -3.86 -11.05
C ILE A 118 4.86 -2.94 -11.47
N LEU A 119 5.21 -1.72 -11.91
CA LEU A 119 4.27 -0.72 -12.39
C LEU A 119 4.14 -0.79 -13.92
N THR A 120 3.24 -1.63 -14.42
CA THR A 120 2.90 -1.68 -15.85
C THR A 120 2.12 -0.44 -16.28
N GLY A 121 2.04 -0.18 -17.60
CA GLY A 121 1.21 0.91 -18.13
C GLY A 121 -0.27 0.78 -17.74
N GLY A 122 -0.81 -0.43 -17.68
CA GLY A 122 -2.17 -0.72 -17.22
C GLY A 122 -2.39 -0.31 -15.75
N ARG A 123 -1.47 -0.70 -14.86
CA ARG A 123 -1.50 -0.31 -13.44
C ARG A 123 -1.33 1.19 -13.23
N TRP A 124 -0.45 1.83 -14.01
CA TRP A 124 -0.28 3.28 -13.96
C TRP A 124 -1.55 4.02 -14.41
N ALA A 125 -2.17 3.58 -15.52
CA ALA A 125 -3.43 4.16 -16.01
C ALA A 125 -4.58 3.93 -15.01
N ALA A 126 -4.65 2.75 -14.40
CA ALA A 126 -5.62 2.45 -13.35
C ALA A 126 -5.46 3.39 -12.15
N ALA A 127 -4.24 3.53 -11.63
CA ALA A 127 -3.96 4.44 -10.51
C ALA A 127 -4.38 5.87 -10.83
N ARG A 128 -4.01 6.40 -12.01
CA ARG A 128 -4.41 7.76 -12.43
C ARG A 128 -5.92 7.93 -12.54
N ARG A 129 -6.62 6.95 -13.13
CA ARG A 129 -8.09 7.01 -13.31
C ARG A 129 -8.83 6.99 -11.98
N LEU A 130 -8.24 6.38 -10.96
CA LEU A 130 -8.79 6.31 -9.60
C LEU A 130 -8.29 7.44 -8.68
N GLY A 131 -7.51 8.40 -9.19
CA GLY A 131 -6.95 9.48 -8.38
C GLY A 131 -5.84 9.05 -7.42
N LEU A 132 -5.31 7.83 -7.58
CA LEU A 132 -4.26 7.28 -6.74
C LEU A 132 -2.87 7.76 -7.19
N ARG A 133 -1.97 7.87 -6.23
CA ARG A 133 -0.57 8.26 -6.42
C ARG A 133 0.32 7.03 -6.27
N PRO A 134 0.91 6.51 -7.36
CA PRO A 134 1.86 5.41 -7.25
C PRO A 134 3.12 5.82 -6.49
N VAL A 135 3.56 4.99 -5.55
CA VAL A 135 4.80 5.19 -4.79
C VAL A 135 5.51 3.85 -4.54
N LEU A 136 6.84 3.87 -4.63
CA LEU A 136 7.70 2.73 -4.34
C LEU A 136 8.48 2.99 -3.05
N TRP A 137 9.74 2.55 -2.99
CA TRP A 137 10.59 2.70 -1.81
C TRP A 137 12.04 2.98 -2.20
N THR A 138 12.77 3.58 -1.26
CA THR A 138 14.21 3.87 -1.36
C THR A 138 15.07 2.91 -0.55
N ALA A 139 14.49 2.30 0.50
CA ALA A 139 15.10 1.27 1.36
C ALA A 139 14.08 0.16 1.62
N TRP A 140 14.55 -1.07 1.90
CA TRP A 140 13.68 -2.22 2.20
C TRP A 140 14.33 -3.12 3.26
N GLY A 141 13.57 -3.51 4.28
CA GLY A 141 14.04 -4.27 5.45
C GLY A 141 14.44 -5.72 5.20
N ARG A 142 14.02 -6.36 4.09
CA ARG A 142 14.26 -7.80 3.83
C ARG A 142 13.69 -8.75 4.91
N ASP A 143 12.66 -8.28 5.58
CA ASP A 143 11.96 -8.94 6.67
C ASP A 143 11.28 -10.26 6.26
N TRP A 144 10.90 -10.42 4.99
CA TRP A 144 10.34 -11.67 4.47
C TRP A 144 11.34 -12.84 4.36
N THR A 145 12.62 -12.61 4.68
CA THR A 145 13.68 -13.64 4.67
C THR A 145 14.12 -14.11 6.06
N ALA A 146 13.50 -13.56 7.11
CA ALA A 146 13.84 -13.87 8.50
C ALA A 146 13.14 -15.14 9.03
#